data_AF-A0A9X0DLA6-F1
#
_entry.id   AF-A0A9X0DLA6-F1
#
_cell.length_a   1.000
_cell.length_b   1.000
_cell.length_c   1.000
_cell.angle_alpha   90.00
_cell.angle_beta   90.00
_cell.angle_gamma   90.00
#
_symmetry.space_group_name_H-M   'P 1'
#
loop_
_entity.id
_entity.type
_entity.pdbx_description
1 polymer ?
#
loop_
_entity_poly.entity_id
_entity_poly.type
_entity_poly.pdbx_seq_one_letter_code
_entity_poly.pdbx_strand_id
1 'polypeptide(L)'
;MNSFSQFTSSMQALSVASKIYRVLPNATFSIEMLNKPISATKWALKSLTCPVSRNIALACVAYMEPRFDIDPDLLSGVLALAFENSLYIAMALVCDPMQQPKPYELKRILGNVGRPGITMLVSPKDCITRSKDPLAWSVVTNHAFNGVAEDHFGKTSLHLSFTEYYVPLIQNVVHGQDNQVFFLESVVSVHDSGAWVGDVNILDALEGGKIRVVLRTMNRPLKLAIIVTRNPRVILKA
;
A
#
# COMPACT_ATOMS: atom_id res chain seq x y z
N MET A 1 19.14 -6.98 31.41
CA MET A 1 17.91 -7.55 30.82
C MET A 1 17.97 -9.07 30.98
N ASN A 2 16.91 -9.71 31.48
CA ASN A 2 16.89 -11.16 31.67
C ASN A 2 16.94 -11.88 30.31
N SER A 3 17.88 -12.83 30.15
CA SER A 3 18.07 -13.65 28.93
C SER A 3 16.74 -14.23 28.40
N PHE A 4 15.87 -14.65 29.31
CA PHE A 4 14.53 -15.16 28.98
C PHE A 4 13.64 -14.13 28.27
N SER A 5 13.63 -12.87 28.71
CA SER A 5 12.83 -11.81 28.07
C SER A 5 13.29 -11.49 26.64
N GLN A 6 14.60 -11.56 26.41
CA GLN A 6 15.19 -11.33 25.09
C GLN A 6 14.87 -12.48 24.14
N PHE A 7 14.89 -13.73 24.65
CA PHE A 7 14.45 -14.90 23.91
C PHE A 7 12.98 -14.79 23.49
N THR A 8 12.08 -14.50 24.44
CA THR A 8 10.64 -14.36 24.15
C THR A 8 10.38 -13.24 23.13
N SER A 9 11.02 -12.09 23.28
CA SER A 9 10.88 -10.96 22.34
C SER A 9 11.34 -11.33 20.93
N SER A 10 12.45 -12.08 20.82
CA SER A 10 12.97 -12.54 19.53
C SER A 10 12.03 -13.56 18.87
N MET A 11 11.44 -14.48 19.65
CA MET A 11 10.45 -15.43 19.14
C MET A 11 9.17 -14.74 18.67
N GLN A 12 8.72 -13.70 19.37
CA GLN A 12 7.57 -12.89 18.95
C GLN A 12 7.87 -12.16 17.63
N ALA A 13 9.04 -11.53 17.52
CA ALA A 13 9.47 -10.88 16.28
C ALA A 13 9.52 -11.87 15.10
N LEU A 14 10.10 -13.06 15.30
CA LEU A 14 10.13 -14.11 14.28
C LEU A 14 8.72 -14.61 13.91
N SER A 15 7.80 -14.71 14.87
CA SER A 15 6.41 -15.05 14.59
C SER A 15 5.73 -13.99 13.71
N VAL A 16 6.00 -12.71 13.95
CA VAL A 16 5.51 -11.60 13.11
C VAL A 16 6.12 -11.66 11.70
N ALA A 17 7.43 -11.80 11.59
CA ALA A 17 8.11 -11.95 10.31
C ALA A 17 7.58 -13.16 9.53
N SER A 18 7.39 -14.31 10.19
CA SER A 18 6.82 -15.51 9.58
C SER A 18 5.41 -15.27 9.01
N LYS A 19 4.56 -14.52 9.71
CA LYS A 19 3.22 -14.15 9.20
C LYS A 19 3.29 -13.28 7.95
N ILE A 20 4.22 -12.33 7.90
CA ILE A 20 4.41 -11.44 6.75
C ILE A 20 4.97 -12.22 5.56
N TYR A 21 6.02 -13.01 5.77
CA TYR A 21 6.71 -13.73 4.70
C TYR A 21 5.94 -14.94 4.18
N ARG A 22 4.97 -15.46 4.93
CA ARG A 22 4.08 -16.54 4.45
C ARG A 22 3.35 -16.18 3.16
N VAL A 23 3.06 -14.91 2.91
CA VAL A 23 2.37 -14.43 1.70
C VAL A 23 3.32 -13.84 0.64
N LEU A 24 4.62 -13.92 0.86
CA LEU A 24 5.66 -13.40 -0.03
C LEU A 24 6.47 -14.55 -0.64
N PRO A 25 5.94 -15.25 -1.67
CA PRO A 25 6.64 -16.35 -2.29
C PRO A 25 7.96 -15.85 -2.92
N ASN A 26 9.03 -16.62 -2.72
CA ASN A 26 10.37 -16.34 -3.24
C ASN A 26 10.99 -15.03 -2.75
N ALA A 27 10.47 -14.44 -1.66
CA ALA A 27 11.16 -13.36 -0.98
C ALA A 27 12.45 -13.89 -0.34
N THR A 28 13.50 -13.07 -0.39
CA THR A 28 14.83 -13.44 0.09
C THR A 28 15.09 -12.83 1.45
N PHE A 29 16.27 -13.12 2.00
CA PHE A 29 16.69 -12.73 3.32
C PHE A 29 18.19 -12.42 3.27
N SER A 30 18.61 -11.25 3.72
CA SER A 30 20.04 -10.98 3.89
C SER A 30 20.55 -11.67 5.15
N ILE A 31 21.57 -12.51 5.00
CA ILE A 31 22.22 -13.20 6.13
C ILE A 31 22.80 -12.17 7.12
N GLU A 32 23.18 -10.99 6.64
CA GLU A 32 23.70 -9.91 7.47
C GLU A 32 22.68 -9.40 8.50
N MET A 33 21.38 -9.68 8.33
CA MET A 33 20.35 -9.32 9.31
C MET A 33 20.64 -9.92 10.70
N LEU A 34 21.37 -11.05 10.73
CA LEU A 34 21.68 -11.80 11.95
C LEU A 34 22.75 -11.12 12.81
N ASN A 35 23.43 -10.10 12.28
CA ASN A 35 24.45 -9.34 13.01
C ASN A 35 23.88 -8.51 14.17
N LYS A 36 22.56 -8.30 14.21
CA LYS A 36 21.86 -7.63 15.30
C LYS A 36 20.69 -8.48 15.79
N PRO A 37 20.36 -8.46 17.09
CA PRO A 37 19.18 -9.15 17.59
C PRO A 37 17.92 -8.60 16.91
N ILE A 38 17.13 -9.48 16.29
CA ILE A 38 15.88 -9.11 15.60
C ILE A 38 14.89 -8.39 16.54
N SER A 39 14.90 -8.76 17.82
CA SER A 39 14.09 -8.14 18.88
C SER A 39 14.46 -6.68 19.17
N ALA A 40 15.65 -6.22 18.76
CA ALA A 40 16.10 -4.84 18.93
C ALA A 40 15.74 -3.93 17.74
N THR A 41 15.14 -4.48 16.67
CA THR A 41 14.75 -3.70 15.49
C THR A 41 13.53 -2.84 15.75
N LYS A 42 13.42 -1.70 15.06
CA LYS A 42 12.31 -0.75 15.26
C LYS A 42 10.96 -1.37 14.93
N TRP A 43 10.89 -2.14 13.85
CA TRP A 43 9.65 -2.82 13.46
C TRP A 43 9.23 -3.88 14.48
N ALA A 44 10.18 -4.64 15.04
CA ALA A 44 9.88 -5.66 16.04
C ALA A 44 9.38 -5.01 17.34
N LEU A 45 10.08 -3.98 17.84
CA LEU A 45 9.65 -3.23 19.02
C LEU A 45 8.25 -2.63 18.84
N LYS A 46 7.97 -2.06 17.66
CA LYS A 46 6.65 -1.52 17.33
C LYS A 46 5.58 -2.62 17.32
N SER A 47 5.87 -3.80 16.78
CA SER A 47 4.95 -4.95 16.72
C SER A 47 4.54 -5.52 18.08
N LEU A 48 5.32 -5.24 19.14
CA LEU A 48 4.98 -5.64 20.51
C LEU A 48 3.90 -4.75 21.14
N THR A 49 3.80 -3.50 20.69
CA THR A 49 2.93 -2.48 21.30
C THR A 49 1.66 -2.21 20.50
N CYS A 50 1.62 -2.58 19.22
CA CYS A 50 0.47 -2.34 18.36
C CYS A 50 0.25 -3.47 17.34
N PRO A 51 -0.99 -3.61 16.81
CA PRO A 51 -1.28 -4.58 15.75
C PRO A 51 -0.37 -4.39 14.54
N VAL A 52 0.02 -5.50 13.91
CA VAL A 52 0.90 -5.48 12.73
C VAL A 52 0.18 -4.77 11.57
N SER A 53 0.65 -3.58 11.24
CA SER A 53 0.15 -2.73 10.16
C SER A 53 0.98 -2.89 8.88
N ARG A 54 0.50 -2.28 7.78
CA ARG A 54 1.25 -2.16 6.51
C ARG A 54 2.66 -1.62 6.76
N ASN A 55 2.76 -0.57 7.57
CA ASN A 55 4.03 0.08 7.86
C ASN A 55 5.01 -0.85 8.56
N ILE A 56 4.53 -1.63 9.54
CA ILE A 56 5.36 -2.63 10.24
C ILE A 56 5.80 -3.72 9.25
N ALA A 57 4.91 -4.15 8.36
CA ALA A 57 5.24 -5.13 7.34
C ALA A 57 6.31 -4.63 6.35
N LEU A 58 6.17 -3.39 5.86
CA LEU A 58 7.15 -2.76 4.98
C LEU A 58 8.50 -2.55 5.67
N ALA A 59 8.50 -2.11 6.94
CA ALA A 59 9.72 -1.97 7.73
C ALA A 59 10.39 -3.34 8.01
N CYS A 60 9.59 -4.37 8.26
CA CYS A 60 10.09 -5.74 8.40
C CYS A 60 10.77 -6.21 7.10
N VAL A 61 10.14 -6.03 5.93
CA VAL A 61 10.75 -6.39 4.65
C VAL A 61 12.04 -5.58 4.41
N ALA A 62 12.01 -4.28 4.68
CA ALA A 62 13.19 -3.42 4.54
C ALA A 62 14.35 -3.85 5.47
N TYR A 63 14.06 -4.44 6.63
CA TYR A 63 15.10 -5.00 7.48
C TYR A 63 15.57 -6.38 7.01
N MET A 64 14.65 -7.25 6.62
CA MET A 64 14.94 -8.66 6.35
C MET A 64 15.64 -8.87 5.01
N GLU A 65 15.35 -8.06 3.99
CA GLU A 65 16.01 -8.16 2.68
C GLU A 65 17.25 -7.28 2.58
N PRO A 66 17.15 -5.93 2.60
CA PRO A 66 18.33 -5.08 2.44
C PRO A 66 18.99 -4.62 3.76
N ARG A 67 18.52 -5.06 4.94
CA ARG A 67 19.08 -4.70 6.27
C ARG A 67 18.94 -3.22 6.67
N PHE A 68 17.84 -2.57 6.29
CA PHE A 68 17.54 -1.22 6.74
C PHE A 68 16.51 -1.21 7.86
N ASP A 69 16.94 -0.76 9.04
CA ASP A 69 16.08 -0.62 10.22
C ASP A 69 15.34 0.73 10.19
N ILE A 70 14.33 0.77 9.33
CA ILE A 70 13.46 1.93 9.14
C ILE A 70 12.38 1.95 10.22
N ASP A 71 12.13 3.14 10.76
CA ASP A 71 11.04 3.35 11.70
C ASP A 71 9.70 3.20 10.97
N PRO A 72 8.80 2.30 11.40
CA PRO A 72 7.48 2.15 10.79
C PRO A 72 6.66 3.45 10.73
N ASP A 73 6.88 4.40 11.64
CA ASP A 73 6.12 5.65 11.63
C ASP A 73 6.46 6.54 10.42
N LEU A 74 7.67 6.39 9.86
CA LEU A 74 8.10 7.06 8.62
C LEU A 74 7.45 6.48 7.36
N LEU A 75 6.81 5.32 7.46
CA LEU A 75 6.23 4.58 6.33
C LEU A 75 4.72 4.81 6.16
N SER A 76 4.13 5.73 6.93
CA SER A 76 2.68 6.04 6.86
C SER A 76 2.24 6.44 5.45
N GLY A 77 2.99 7.33 4.80
CA GLY A 77 2.75 7.78 3.43
C GLY A 77 3.30 6.89 2.32
N VAL A 78 3.84 5.71 2.66
CA VAL A 78 4.46 4.81 1.68
C VAL A 78 3.45 3.79 1.17
N LEU A 79 3.24 3.78 -0.15
CA LEU A 79 2.33 2.86 -0.84
C LEU A 79 3.01 1.51 -1.14
N ALA A 80 4.31 1.54 -1.41
CA ALA A 80 5.09 0.39 -1.84
C ALA A 80 6.58 0.58 -1.55
N LEU A 81 7.28 -0.54 -1.41
CA LEU A 81 8.73 -0.61 -1.30
C LEU A 81 9.31 -1.32 -2.51
N ALA A 82 10.27 -0.71 -3.18
CA ALA A 82 11.04 -1.31 -4.26
C ALA A 82 12.46 -1.59 -3.78
N PHE A 83 12.93 -2.81 -4.03
CA PHE A 83 14.31 -3.23 -3.79
C PHE A 83 14.72 -4.25 -4.85
N GLU A 84 15.87 -3.99 -5.50
CA GLU A 84 16.35 -4.76 -6.65
C GLU A 84 15.28 -4.92 -7.75
N ASN A 85 14.81 -6.15 -7.98
CA ASN A 85 13.80 -6.53 -8.95
C ASN A 85 12.45 -6.87 -8.29
N SER A 86 12.22 -6.35 -7.09
CA SER A 86 11.04 -6.65 -6.29
C SER A 86 10.32 -5.37 -5.88
N LEU A 87 9.00 -5.38 -6.06
CA LEU A 87 8.07 -4.40 -5.52
C LEU A 87 7.20 -5.09 -4.47
N TYR A 88 7.20 -4.55 -3.25
CA TYR A 88 6.38 -4.98 -2.13
C TYR A 88 5.25 -3.99 -1.94
N ILE A 89 4.03 -4.44 -2.23
CA ILE A 89 2.84 -3.59 -2.19
C ILE A 89 1.80 -4.18 -1.26
N ALA A 90 0.94 -3.35 -0.69
CA ALA A 90 -0.15 -3.84 0.15
C ALA A 90 -1.06 -4.79 -0.65
N MET A 91 -1.37 -5.95 -0.10
CA MET A 91 -2.21 -6.96 -0.74
C MET A 91 -3.61 -6.40 -1.07
N ALA A 92 -4.11 -5.46 -0.26
CA ALA A 92 -5.34 -4.71 -0.48
C ALA A 92 -5.41 -3.94 -1.82
N LEU A 93 -4.26 -3.68 -2.47
CA LEU A 93 -4.22 -3.00 -3.78
C LEU A 93 -4.38 -3.94 -4.97
N VAL A 94 -4.15 -5.23 -4.78
CA VAL A 94 -4.11 -6.21 -5.87
C VAL A 94 -5.17 -7.28 -5.73
N CYS A 95 -5.71 -7.43 -4.53
CA CYS A 95 -6.85 -8.28 -4.27
C CYS A 95 -8.13 -7.72 -4.85
N ASP A 96 -9.06 -8.63 -5.14
CA ASP A 96 -10.44 -8.26 -5.43
C ASP A 96 -11.00 -7.44 -4.24
N PRO A 97 -11.76 -6.35 -4.49
CA PRO A 97 -12.34 -5.55 -3.41
C PRO A 97 -13.19 -6.33 -2.39
N MET A 98 -13.69 -7.51 -2.76
CA MET A 98 -14.45 -8.40 -1.87
C MET A 98 -13.57 -9.17 -0.90
N GLN A 99 -12.29 -9.32 -1.23
CA GLN A 99 -11.32 -9.94 -0.34
C GLN A 99 -10.94 -8.93 0.74
N GLN A 100 -10.84 -9.40 1.98
CA GLN A 100 -10.42 -8.59 3.11
C GLN A 100 -9.02 -9.07 3.55
N PRO A 101 -7.97 -8.72 2.79
CA PRO A 101 -6.62 -9.07 3.20
C PRO A 101 -6.29 -8.37 4.51
N LYS A 102 -5.40 -8.98 5.28
CA LYS A 102 -4.99 -8.39 6.55
C LYS A 102 -4.10 -7.17 6.29
N PRO A 103 -4.08 -6.15 7.17
CA PRO A 103 -3.33 -4.92 6.94
C PRO A 103 -1.83 -5.09 6.69
N TYR A 104 -1.24 -6.19 7.20
CA TYR A 104 0.17 -6.52 7.06
C TYR A 104 0.47 -7.43 5.86
N GLU A 105 -0.54 -7.91 5.15
CA GLU A 105 -0.34 -8.78 3.99
C GLU A 105 0.19 -7.94 2.83
N LEU A 106 1.33 -8.36 2.30
CA LEU A 106 2.00 -7.73 1.18
C LEU A 106 2.00 -8.71 0.00
N LYS A 107 2.06 -8.16 -1.21
CA LYS A 107 2.32 -8.90 -2.44
C LYS A 107 3.66 -8.47 -3.00
N ARG A 108 4.51 -9.45 -3.31
CA ARG A 108 5.73 -9.25 -4.09
C ARG A 108 5.39 -9.32 -5.57
N ILE A 109 5.74 -8.28 -6.31
CA ILE A 109 5.65 -8.21 -7.77
C ILE A 109 7.08 -8.07 -8.31
N LEU A 110 7.36 -8.76 -9.41
CA LEU A 110 8.64 -8.60 -10.10
C LEU A 110 8.63 -7.28 -10.88
N GLY A 111 9.66 -6.47 -10.67
CA GLY A 111 9.81 -5.17 -11.30
C GLY A 111 10.83 -4.31 -10.56
N ASN A 112 11.48 -3.40 -11.27
CA ASN A 112 12.36 -2.40 -10.69
C ASN A 112 11.83 -0.99 -11.00
N VAL A 113 12.36 -0.02 -10.27
CA VAL A 113 12.09 1.41 -10.50
C VAL A 113 13.30 2.14 -11.07
N GLY A 114 14.25 1.37 -11.65
CA GLY A 114 15.46 1.88 -12.27
C GLY A 114 16.47 2.53 -11.32
N ARG A 115 16.44 2.22 -10.02
CA ARG A 115 17.30 2.85 -9.01
C ARG A 115 17.98 1.83 -8.09
N PRO A 116 19.24 2.08 -7.68
CA PRO A 116 19.92 1.27 -6.68
C PRO A 116 19.36 1.55 -5.27
N GLY A 117 19.50 0.57 -4.37
CA GLY A 117 19.06 0.69 -2.98
C GLY A 117 17.57 0.48 -2.76
N ILE A 118 17.03 1.05 -1.68
CA ILE A 118 15.59 0.99 -1.37
C ILE A 118 14.91 2.24 -1.90
N THR A 119 13.85 2.03 -2.67
CA THR A 119 12.96 3.13 -3.07
C THR A 119 11.58 2.94 -2.43
N MET A 120 11.14 3.93 -1.67
CA MET A 120 9.82 4.00 -1.07
C MET A 120 8.90 4.85 -1.94
N LEU A 121 7.89 4.23 -2.52
CA LEU A 121 6.93 4.93 -3.38
C LEU A 121 5.92 5.65 -2.50
N VAL A 122 5.83 6.98 -2.63
CA VAL A 122 4.90 7.83 -1.87
C VAL A 122 3.88 8.45 -2.80
N SER A 123 2.64 8.57 -2.35
CA SER A 123 1.60 9.25 -3.12
C SER A 123 1.83 10.76 -3.11
N PRO A 124 1.54 11.49 -4.20
CA PRO A 124 1.54 12.94 -4.22
C PRO A 124 0.56 13.49 -3.20
N LYS A 125 0.88 14.65 -2.60
CA LYS A 125 -0.02 15.31 -1.65
C LYS A 125 -1.29 15.80 -2.31
N ASP A 126 -1.18 16.34 -3.52
CA ASP A 126 -2.28 16.93 -4.27
C ASP A 126 -2.58 16.08 -5.50
N CYS A 127 -3.69 15.33 -5.46
CA CYS A 127 -4.18 14.59 -6.63
C CYS A 127 -5.00 15.51 -7.54
N ILE A 128 -4.71 15.50 -8.84
CA ILE A 128 -5.41 16.35 -9.80
C ILE A 128 -6.56 15.57 -10.41
N THR A 129 -7.71 16.20 -10.63
CA THR A 129 -8.80 15.60 -11.40
C THR A 129 -9.14 16.51 -12.57
N ARG A 130 -9.54 15.92 -13.70
CA ARG A 130 -10.00 16.68 -14.87
C ARG A 130 -11.09 17.67 -14.46
N SER A 131 -10.99 18.89 -14.98
CA SER A 131 -12.03 19.91 -14.82
C SER A 131 -13.34 19.40 -15.41
N LYS A 132 -14.44 19.62 -14.67
CA LYS A 132 -15.77 19.30 -15.19
C LYS A 132 -16.12 20.35 -16.23
N ASP A 133 -16.35 19.91 -17.45
CA ASP A 133 -16.93 20.76 -18.49
C ASP A 133 -18.45 20.89 -18.21
N PRO A 134 -18.96 22.09 -17.88
CA PRO A 134 -20.38 22.29 -17.61
C PRO A 134 -21.28 22.00 -18.82
N LEU A 135 -20.72 22.04 -20.04
CA LEU A 135 -21.43 21.76 -21.29
C LEU A 135 -21.38 20.27 -21.66
N ALA A 136 -20.42 19.52 -21.12
CA ALA A 136 -20.35 18.06 -21.21
C ALA A 136 -21.31 17.44 -20.18
N TRP A 137 -22.61 17.69 -20.34
CA TRP A 137 -23.64 17.07 -19.54
C TRP A 137 -23.77 15.60 -19.96
N SER A 138 -22.99 14.71 -19.35
CA SER A 138 -23.33 13.28 -19.37
C SER A 138 -24.55 13.10 -18.47
N VAL A 139 -25.74 13.06 -19.08
CA VAL A 139 -26.94 12.60 -18.37
C VAL A 139 -26.65 11.16 -17.98
N VAL A 140 -26.27 10.93 -16.72
CA VAL A 140 -26.27 9.58 -16.16
C VAL A 140 -27.74 9.25 -15.97
N THR A 141 -28.35 8.67 -17.00
CA THR A 141 -29.70 8.14 -16.90
C THR A 141 -29.64 7.00 -15.89
N ASN A 142 -30.05 7.28 -14.66
CA ASN A 142 -30.17 6.30 -13.58
C ASN A 142 -31.31 5.33 -13.93
N HIS A 143 -31.03 4.43 -14.87
CA HIS A 143 -31.88 3.26 -15.09
C HIS A 143 -31.83 2.40 -13.82
N ALA A 144 -32.95 1.75 -13.51
CA ALA A 144 -32.94 0.73 -12.48
C ALA A 144 -31.88 -0.32 -12.85
N PHE A 145 -31.01 -0.66 -11.89
CA PHE A 145 -29.96 -1.63 -12.10
C PHE A 145 -30.55 -2.96 -12.60
N ASN A 146 -30.27 -3.32 -13.85
CA ASN A 146 -30.78 -4.54 -14.49
C ASN A 146 -30.19 -5.81 -13.86
N GLY A 147 -29.14 -5.68 -13.05
CA GLY A 147 -28.48 -6.78 -12.37
C GLY A 147 -27.63 -7.65 -13.27
N VAL A 148 -27.28 -7.16 -14.45
CA VAL A 148 -26.33 -7.80 -15.37
C VAL A 148 -24.94 -7.28 -15.02
N ALA A 149 -23.97 -8.19 -14.91
CA ALA A 149 -22.56 -7.84 -14.76
C ALA A 149 -22.00 -7.52 -16.15
N GLU A 150 -21.85 -6.24 -16.46
CA GLU A 150 -21.24 -5.76 -17.69
C GLU A 150 -19.89 -5.12 -17.36
N ASP A 151 -18.89 -5.36 -18.21
CA ASP A 151 -17.60 -4.69 -18.09
C ASP A 151 -17.67 -3.27 -18.67
N HIS A 152 -17.90 -2.30 -17.79
CA HIS A 152 -17.88 -0.88 -18.14
C HIS A 152 -16.48 -0.25 -18.02
N PHE A 153 -15.48 -1.01 -17.57
CA PHE A 153 -14.12 -0.55 -17.35
C PHE A 153 -13.13 -1.16 -18.35
N GLY A 154 -13.59 -1.89 -19.36
CA GLY A 154 -12.74 -2.52 -20.38
C GLY A 154 -11.87 -1.53 -21.19
N LYS A 155 -12.16 -0.22 -21.13
CA LYS A 155 -11.34 0.86 -21.70
C LYS A 155 -10.62 1.71 -20.66
N THR A 156 -10.79 1.40 -19.37
CA THR A 156 -10.18 2.12 -18.27
C THR A 156 -8.87 1.45 -17.87
N SER A 157 -7.80 2.23 -17.73
CA SER A 157 -6.49 1.75 -17.28
C SER A 157 -5.96 2.59 -16.13
N LEU A 158 -5.15 1.96 -15.27
CA LEU A 158 -4.39 2.62 -14.21
C LEU A 158 -2.91 2.67 -14.62
N HIS A 159 -2.33 3.86 -14.56
CA HIS A 159 -0.94 4.09 -14.94
C HIS A 159 -0.15 4.57 -13.71
N LEU A 160 0.93 3.87 -13.39
CA LEU A 160 1.91 4.31 -12.39
C LEU A 160 3.01 5.10 -13.08
N SER A 161 3.23 6.33 -12.64
CA SER A 161 4.29 7.23 -13.14
C SER A 161 5.08 7.80 -11.97
N PHE A 162 6.34 8.15 -12.21
CA PHE A 162 7.22 8.72 -11.20
C PHE A 162 7.48 10.19 -11.51
N THR A 163 7.49 11.04 -10.49
CA THR A 163 7.92 12.43 -10.66
C THR A 163 9.43 12.54 -10.45
N GLU A 164 9.98 13.73 -10.68
CA GLU A 164 11.38 14.03 -10.35
C GLU A 164 11.58 14.32 -8.86
N TYR A 165 10.53 14.27 -8.04
CA TYR A 165 10.66 14.50 -6.60
C TYR A 165 11.22 13.26 -5.91
N TYR A 166 12.47 13.39 -5.45
CA TYR A 166 13.16 12.38 -4.66
C TYR A 166 13.75 13.00 -3.38
N VAL A 167 13.64 12.30 -2.26
CA VAL A 167 14.21 12.74 -0.98
C VAL A 167 15.00 11.59 -0.36
N PRO A 168 16.32 11.73 -0.15
CA PRO A 168 17.10 10.75 0.59
C PRO A 168 16.65 10.72 2.05
N LEU A 169 16.37 9.52 2.55
CA LEU A 169 16.29 9.26 3.98
C LEU A 169 17.72 9.17 4.52
N ILE A 170 18.23 10.28 5.08
CA ILE A 170 19.51 10.26 5.79
C ILE A 170 19.28 9.51 7.11
N GLN A 171 19.55 8.20 7.10
CA GLN A 171 19.81 7.47 8.32
C GLN A 171 21.32 7.51 8.58
N ASN A 172 21.71 7.75 9.83
CA ASN A 172 23.10 7.78 10.31
C ASN A 172 23.78 6.40 10.17
N VAL A 173 23.99 5.93 8.94
CA VAL A 173 24.74 4.71 8.66
C VAL A 173 26.19 5.11 8.46
N VAL A 174 26.94 4.85 9.52
CA VAL A 174 28.40 4.98 9.59
C VAL A 174 29.01 4.01 8.56
N HIS A 175 29.55 4.58 7.48
CA HIS A 175 30.35 3.98 6.40
C HIS A 175 29.65 3.00 5.43
N GLY A 176 29.36 3.50 4.22
CA GLY A 176 29.01 2.70 3.04
C GLY A 176 28.26 3.54 1.99
N GLN A 177 28.94 3.94 0.91
CA GLN A 177 28.38 4.80 -0.16
C GLN A 177 27.22 4.16 -0.94
N ASP A 178 26.98 2.85 -0.82
CA ASP A 178 26.12 2.09 -1.74
C ASP A 178 24.70 1.77 -1.22
N ASN A 179 24.39 2.14 0.02
CA ASN A 179 23.16 1.73 0.69
C ASN A 179 22.25 2.92 0.95
N GLN A 180 21.64 3.42 -0.12
CA GLN A 180 20.80 4.60 -0.07
C GLN A 180 19.31 4.22 0.01
N VAL A 181 18.58 4.94 0.86
CA VAL A 181 17.12 4.82 1.02
C VAL A 181 16.49 6.13 0.57
N PHE A 182 15.48 6.06 -0.28
CA PHE A 182 14.84 7.25 -0.85
C PHE A 182 13.33 7.16 -0.84
N PHE A 183 12.68 8.31 -0.69
CA PHE A 183 11.31 8.49 -1.15
C PHE A 183 11.29 8.87 -2.62
N LEU A 184 10.41 8.24 -3.37
CA LEU A 184 10.10 8.57 -4.76
C LEU A 184 8.61 8.85 -4.87
N GLU A 185 8.27 10.08 -5.22
CA GLU A 185 6.87 10.42 -5.47
C GLU A 185 6.36 9.72 -6.72
N SER A 186 5.21 9.06 -6.55
CA SER A 186 4.65 8.09 -7.47
C SER A 186 3.17 8.39 -7.69
N VAL A 187 2.85 8.89 -8.88
CA VAL A 187 1.49 9.26 -9.28
C VAL A 187 0.80 8.04 -9.86
N VAL A 188 -0.41 7.74 -9.39
CA VAL A 188 -1.29 6.75 -10.03
C VAL A 188 -2.44 7.47 -10.69
N SER A 189 -2.49 7.42 -12.03
CA SER A 189 -3.50 8.08 -12.84
C SER A 189 -4.48 7.09 -13.46
N VAL A 190 -5.74 7.51 -13.56
CA VAL A 190 -6.81 6.82 -14.26
C VAL A 190 -6.91 7.37 -15.67
N HIS A 191 -6.90 6.48 -16.66
CA HIS A 191 -7.16 6.80 -18.05
C HIS A 191 -8.43 6.08 -18.50
N ASP A 192 -9.29 6.76 -19.27
CA ASP A 192 -10.45 6.16 -19.92
C ASP A 192 -10.32 6.34 -21.43
N SER A 193 -10.34 5.23 -22.16
CA SER A 193 -10.16 5.20 -23.61
C SER A 193 -8.88 5.92 -24.06
N GLY A 194 -7.83 5.84 -23.24
CA GLY A 194 -6.53 6.48 -23.45
C GLY A 194 -6.43 7.92 -22.92
N ALA A 195 -7.55 8.58 -22.61
CA ALA A 195 -7.55 9.96 -22.11
C ALA A 195 -7.38 10.00 -20.59
N TRP A 196 -6.52 10.89 -20.08
CA TRP A 196 -6.35 11.11 -18.64
C TRP A 196 -7.64 11.65 -18.01
N VAL A 197 -8.03 11.07 -16.88
CA VAL A 197 -9.23 11.44 -16.12
C VAL A 197 -8.87 12.10 -14.79
N GLY A 198 -7.86 11.59 -14.10
CA GLY A 198 -7.45 12.10 -12.80
C GLY A 198 -6.50 11.16 -12.07
N ASP A 199 -5.92 11.68 -11.00
CA ASP A 199 -4.99 10.97 -10.13
C ASP A 199 -5.72 10.41 -8.89
N VAL A 200 -5.18 9.33 -8.34
CA VAL A 200 -5.77 8.60 -7.22
C VAL A 200 -4.81 8.62 -6.04
N ASN A 201 -5.29 9.14 -4.91
CA ASN A 201 -4.63 8.93 -3.63
C ASN A 201 -4.98 7.52 -3.13
N ILE A 202 -4.05 6.59 -3.36
CA ILE A 202 -4.22 5.18 -3.05
C ILE A 202 -4.36 4.95 -1.54
N LEU A 203 -3.54 5.64 -0.74
CA LEU A 203 -3.52 5.43 0.71
C LEU A 203 -4.82 5.93 1.34
N ASP A 204 -5.31 7.09 0.92
CA ASP A 204 -6.61 7.59 1.34
C ASP A 204 -7.75 6.67 0.90
N ALA A 205 -7.65 6.06 -0.29
CA ALA A 205 -8.66 5.13 -0.77
C ALA A 205 -8.72 3.85 0.08
N LEU A 206 -7.56 3.36 0.52
CA LEU A 206 -7.44 2.19 1.40
C LEU A 206 -7.89 2.49 2.84
N GLU A 207 -7.52 3.64 3.38
CA GLU A 207 -7.73 3.99 4.80
C GLU A 207 -9.08 4.65 5.03
N GLY A 208 -9.56 5.45 4.08
CA GLY A 208 -10.73 6.31 4.22
C GLY A 208 -12.08 5.58 4.16
N GLY A 209 -12.10 4.26 4.02
CA GLY A 209 -13.34 3.46 3.98
C GLY A 209 -14.32 3.90 2.88
N LYS A 210 -13.87 4.63 1.85
CA LYS A 210 -14.68 5.03 0.69
C LYS A 210 -14.92 3.86 -0.25
N ILE A 211 -14.08 2.83 -0.16
CA ILE A 211 -14.33 1.49 -0.68
C ILE A 211 -15.10 0.73 0.40
N ARG A 212 -16.43 0.86 0.40
CA ARG A 212 -17.31 0.05 1.25
C ARG A 212 -17.87 -1.10 0.43
N VAL A 213 -17.54 -2.33 0.82
CA VAL A 213 -18.28 -3.51 0.38
C VAL A 213 -19.64 -3.48 1.07
N VAL A 214 -20.68 -3.07 0.34
CA VAL A 214 -22.05 -3.14 0.85
C VAL A 214 -22.55 -4.57 0.64
N LEU A 215 -22.37 -5.43 1.64
CA LEU A 215 -23.11 -6.69 1.74
C LEU A 215 -24.54 -6.35 2.17
N ARG A 216 -25.47 -6.21 1.22
CA ARG A 216 -26.90 -6.24 1.55
C ARG A 216 -27.29 -7.69 1.79
N THR A 217 -27.56 -8.03 3.04
CA THR A 217 -28.26 -9.26 3.41
C THR A 217 -29.68 -9.18 2.85
N MET A 218 -29.91 -9.76 1.67
CA MET A 218 -31.24 -10.15 1.22
C MET A 218 -31.25 -11.65 0.97
N ASN A 219 -32.38 -12.26 1.33
CA ASN A 219 -32.57 -13.71 1.43
C ASN A 219 -32.55 -14.49 0.08
N ARG A 220 -31.93 -13.97 -0.99
CA ARG A 220 -31.76 -14.56 -2.36
C ARG A 220 -30.54 -13.93 -3.08
N PRO A 221 -29.99 -14.56 -4.16
CA PRO A 221 -28.55 -14.65 -4.42
C PRO A 221 -27.86 -13.29 -4.53
N LEU A 222 -26.68 -13.23 -3.92
CA LEU A 222 -25.83 -12.06 -3.71
C LEU A 222 -25.60 -11.28 -5.01
N LYS A 223 -25.98 -9.99 -5.01
CA LYS A 223 -25.62 -9.02 -6.05
C LYS A 223 -24.79 -7.91 -5.43
N LEU A 224 -23.60 -7.69 -6.00
CA LEU A 224 -22.67 -6.67 -5.57
C LEU A 224 -23.07 -5.30 -6.14
N ALA A 225 -23.15 -4.28 -5.30
CA ALA A 225 -23.25 -2.89 -5.71
C ALA A 225 -22.04 -2.14 -5.16
N ILE A 226 -21.16 -1.67 -6.05
CA ILE A 226 -20.07 -0.75 -5.67
C ILE A 226 -20.70 0.64 -5.53
N ILE A 227 -20.98 1.04 -4.29
CA ILE A 227 -21.42 2.41 -4.00
C ILE A 227 -20.17 3.26 -3.74
N VAL A 228 -19.73 3.99 -4.76
CA VAL A 228 -18.77 5.08 -4.56
C VAL A 228 -19.50 6.21 -3.84
N THR A 229 -19.36 6.27 -2.52
CA THR A 229 -19.96 7.34 -1.73
C THR A 229 -19.20 8.64 -1.98
N ARG A 230 -19.80 9.55 -2.76
CA ARG A 230 -19.43 10.97 -2.75
C ARG A 230 -19.85 11.55 -1.39
N ASN A 231 -18.89 11.61 -0.47
CA ASN A 231 -18.79 12.48 0.72
C ASN A 231 -20.08 12.76 1.53
N PRO A 232 -20.15 12.39 2.84
CA PRO A 232 -21.28 12.70 3.68
C PRO A 232 -21.10 14.09 4.32
N ARG A 233 -21.34 15.18 3.60
CA ARG A 233 -21.43 16.53 4.20
C ARG A 233 -22.00 17.56 3.22
N VAL A 234 -23.29 17.47 2.93
CA VAL A 234 -24.12 18.64 2.68
C VAL A 234 -25.48 18.36 3.29
N ILE A 235 -25.68 18.85 4.52
CA ILE A 235 -27.01 19.12 5.04
C ILE A 235 -27.44 20.41 4.35
N LEU A 236 -28.41 20.34 3.45
CA LEU A 236 -29.27 21.48 3.17
C LEU A 236 -30.66 21.12 3.67
N LYS A 237 -30.97 21.69 4.83
CA LYS A 237 -32.33 21.85 5.34
C LYS A 237 -33.02 22.98 4.54
N ALA A 238 -34.34 22.85 4.52
CA ALA A 238 -35.37 23.69 3.89
C ALA A 238 -35.63 23.33 2.42
#